data_AF-A0A8T4VZV1-F1
#
_entry.id   AF-A0A8T4VZV1-F1
#
_cell.length_a   1.000
_cell.length_b   1.000
_cell.length_c   1.000
_cell.angle_alpha   90.00
_cell.angle_beta   90.00
_cell.angle_gamma   90.00
#
_symmetry.space_group_name_H-M   'P 1'
#
loop_
_entity.id
_entity.type
_entity.pdbx_description
1 polymer ?
#
loop_
_entity_poly.entity_id
_entity_poly.type
_entity_poly.pdbx_seq_one_letter_code
_entity_poly.pdbx_strand_id
1 'polypeptide(L)'
;MKCPTCDTDENVIKNGLRETKKGTIQRYYCKSCGNSFSDSKSPRTEYPENVILYTLEQYNRGYPAKVAKKRTGKNTSTRLHKAQYTHG
;
A
#
# COMPACT_ATOMS: atom_id res chain seq x y z
N MET A 1 -12.86 -5.46 -14.41
CA MET A 1 -11.44 -5.37 -14.01
C MET A 1 -10.67 -6.24 -14.98
N LYS A 2 -9.68 -5.70 -15.68
CA LYS A 2 -8.87 -6.46 -16.63
C LYS A 2 -7.70 -7.15 -15.94
N CYS A 3 -7.35 -8.34 -16.41
CA CYS A 3 -6.13 -9.01 -16.00
C CYS A 3 -4.91 -8.21 -16.51
N PRO A 4 -3.98 -7.79 -15.64
CA PRO A 4 -2.82 -7.00 -16.06
C PRO A 4 -1.83 -7.79 -16.92
N THR A 5 -1.98 -9.12 -17.00
CA THR A 5 -1.12 -10.00 -17.81
C THR A 5 -1.74 -10.32 -19.16
N CYS A 6 -3.05 -10.59 -19.21
CA CYS A 6 -3.75 -10.94 -20.45
C CYS A 6 -4.36 -9.72 -21.16
N ASP A 7 -4.52 -8.59 -20.46
CA ASP A 7 -5.28 -7.41 -20.89
C ASP A 7 -6.76 -7.66 -21.26
N THR A 8 -7.30 -8.78 -20.81
CA THR A 8 -8.72 -9.16 -20.95
C THR A 8 -9.39 -9.33 -19.59
N ASP A 9 -10.73 -9.27 -19.55
CA ASP A 9 -11.54 -9.57 -18.37
C ASP A 9 -12.41 -10.83 -18.50
N GLU A 10 -12.44 -11.48 -19.67
CA GLU A 10 -13.26 -12.66 -19.98
C GLU A 10 -13.17 -13.79 -18.94
N ASN A 11 -11.99 -13.99 -18.37
CA ASN A 11 -11.71 -15.07 -17.42
C ASN A 11 -11.33 -14.57 -16.02
N VAL A 12 -11.72 -13.34 -15.67
CA VAL A 12 -11.42 -12.74 -14.37
C VAL A 12 -12.58 -12.93 -13.40
N ILE A 13 -12.30 -13.57 -12.26
CA ILE A 13 -13.26 -13.76 -11.18
C ILE A 13 -12.87 -12.99 -9.93
N LYS A 14 -13.86 -12.64 -9.09
CA LYS A 14 -13.60 -12.15 -7.73
C LYS A 14 -13.06 -13.30 -6.87
N ASN A 15 -11.97 -13.05 -6.14
CA ASN A 15 -11.28 -14.04 -5.30
C ASN A 15 -11.17 -13.54 -3.85
N GLY A 16 -12.32 -13.19 -3.28
CA GLY A 16 -12.46 -12.73 -1.90
C GLY A 16 -12.02 -11.29 -1.67
N LEU A 17 -12.08 -10.89 -0.40
CA LEU A 17 -11.75 -9.56 0.09
C LEU A 17 -10.50 -9.62 0.97
N ARG A 18 -9.73 -8.54 1.00
CA ARG A 18 -8.66 -8.34 1.97
C ARG A 18 -9.00 -7.13 2.83
N GLU A 19 -9.10 -7.33 4.13
CA GLU A 19 -9.23 -6.23 5.08
C GLU A 19 -7.87 -5.56 5.32
N THR A 20 -7.86 -4.23 5.27
CA THR A 20 -6.67 -3.41 5.58
C THR A 20 -7.04 -2.25 6.48
N LYS A 21 -6.04 -1.57 7.05
CA LYS A 21 -6.26 -0.34 7.84
C LYS A 21 -6.90 0.80 7.04
N LYS A 22 -6.87 0.74 5.71
CA LYS A 22 -7.45 1.75 4.81
C LYS A 22 -8.85 1.37 4.32
N GLY A 23 -9.36 0.20 4.72
CA GLY A 23 -10.58 -0.39 4.22
C GLY A 23 -10.34 -1.69 3.46
N THR A 24 -11.42 -2.21 2.89
CA THR A 24 -11.45 -3.50 2.22
C THR A 24 -10.97 -3.38 0.77
N ILE A 25 -10.15 -4.34 0.33
CA ILE A 25 -9.61 -4.43 -1.03
C ILE A 25 -10.21 -5.66 -1.72
N GLN A 26 -10.79 -5.50 -2.91
CA GLN A 26 -11.29 -6.61 -3.70
C GLN A 26 -10.13 -7.32 -4.40
N ARG A 27 -10.04 -8.64 -4.21
CA ARG A 27 -9.09 -9.49 -4.93
C ARG A 27 -9.75 -10.11 -6.14
N TYR A 28 -8.94 -10.36 -7.17
CA TYR A 28 -9.34 -10.99 -8.42
C TYR A 28 -8.35 -12.10 -8.79
N TYR A 29 -8.83 -13.06 -9.56
CA TYR A 29 -8.04 -14.15 -10.12
C TYR A 29 -8.39 -14.33 -11.59
N CYS A 30 -7.38 -14.41 -12.46
CA CYS A 30 -7.58 -14.74 -13.86
C CYS A 30 -7.43 -16.25 -14.07
N LYS A 31 -8.48 -16.91 -14.55
CA LYS A 31 -8.45 -18.34 -14.87
C LYS A 31 -7.61 -18.68 -16.10
N SER A 32 -7.36 -17.72 -17.00
CA SER A 32 -6.53 -17.95 -18.20
C SER A 32 -5.03 -18.02 -17.89
N CYS A 33 -4.50 -17.06 -17.12
CA CYS A 33 -3.06 -17.01 -16.82
C CYS A 33 -2.70 -17.37 -15.37
N GLY A 34 -3.68 -17.60 -14.51
CA GLY A 34 -3.46 -17.90 -13.09
C GLY A 34 -3.05 -16.69 -12.23
N ASN A 35 -2.99 -15.48 -12.80
CA ASN A 35 -2.54 -14.30 -12.05
C ASN A 35 -3.59 -13.86 -11.01
N SER A 36 -3.12 -13.52 -9.81
CA SER A 36 -3.91 -12.94 -8.73
C SER A 36 -3.58 -11.45 -8.55
N PHE A 37 -4.59 -10.59 -8.58
CA PHE A 37 -4.42 -9.13 -8.52
C PHE A 37 -5.57 -8.47 -7.75
N SER A 38 -5.51 -7.15 -7.58
CA SER A 38 -6.52 -6.36 -6.87
C SER A 38 -6.81 -5.06 -7.61
N ASP A 39 -7.91 -4.42 -7.28
CA ASP A 39 -8.26 -3.06 -7.74
C ASP A 39 -7.42 -1.96 -7.07
N SER A 40 -6.79 -2.25 -5.93
CA SER A 40 -5.87 -1.32 -5.28
C SER A 40 -4.51 -1.25 -5.99
N LYS A 41 -4.04 -0.03 -6.27
CA LYS A 41 -2.67 0.24 -6.79
C LYS A 41 -1.58 -0.10 -5.77
N SER A 42 -1.90 0.04 -4.48
CA SER A 42 -0.93 -0.07 -3.39
C SER A 42 -1.42 -1.04 -2.30
N PRO A 43 -1.74 -2.31 -2.64
CA PRO A 43 -2.52 -3.23 -1.80
C PRO A 43 -1.82 -3.74 -0.54
N ARG A 44 -0.52 -3.43 -0.40
CA ARG A 44 0.33 -3.82 0.74
C ARG A 44 0.81 -2.62 1.55
N THR A 45 0.42 -1.39 1.16
CA THR A 45 0.87 -0.19 1.88
C THR A 45 -0.01 0.05 3.09
N GLU A 46 0.62 0.15 4.26
CA GLU A 46 -0.06 0.48 5.51
C GLU A 46 -0.45 1.96 5.57
N TYR A 47 0.40 2.85 5.03
CA TYR A 47 0.21 4.30 5.12
C TYR A 47 -0.44 4.89 3.88
N PRO A 48 -1.39 5.83 4.05
CA PRO A 48 -1.91 6.62 2.94
C PRO A 48 -0.79 7.26 2.11
N GLU A 49 -1.01 7.41 0.79
CA GLU A 49 0.01 7.92 -0.13
C GLU A 49 0.50 9.32 0.26
N ASN A 50 -0.39 10.20 0.72
CA ASN A 50 -0.03 11.54 1.20
C ASN A 50 0.93 11.50 2.41
N VAL A 51 0.81 10.50 3.29
CA VAL A 51 1.73 10.33 4.44
C VAL A 51 3.10 9.89 3.95
N ILE A 52 3.15 8.98 2.97
CA ILE A 52 4.41 8.53 2.37
C ILE A 52 5.11 9.71 1.67
N LEU A 53 4.39 10.44 0.83
CA LEU A 53 4.91 11.61 0.11
C LEU A 53 5.42 12.69 1.05
N TYR A 54 4.62 13.06 2.07
CA TYR A 54 5.05 14.05 3.06
C TYR A 54 6.31 13.61 3.81
N THR A 55 6.42 12.31 4.14
CA THR A 55 7.63 11.78 4.81
C THR A 55 8.88 11.93 3.93
N LEU A 56 8.75 11.62 2.63
CA LEU A 56 9.82 11.79 1.65
C LEU A 56 10.22 13.27 1.51
N GLU A 57 9.25 14.18 1.44
CA GLU A 57 9.53 15.63 1.40
C GLU A 57 10.31 16.11 2.62
N GLN A 58 9.95 15.65 3.82
CA GLN A 58 10.68 16.02 5.04
C GLN A 58 12.12 15.49 5.00
N TYR A 59 12.31 14.25 4.55
CA TYR A 59 13.66 13.68 4.41
C TYR A 59 14.50 14.47 3.40
N ASN A 60 13.93 14.80 2.25
CA ASN A 60 14.59 15.60 1.20
C ASN A 60 14.98 17.01 1.67
N ARG A 61 14.27 17.57 2.65
CA ARG A 61 14.63 18.83 3.31
C ARG A 61 15.74 18.69 4.35
N GLY A 62 16.34 17.50 4.50
CA GLY A 62 17.42 17.22 5.45
C GLY A 62 16.95 16.88 6.86
N TYR A 63 15.64 16.70 7.08
CA TYR A 63 15.16 16.28 8.41
C TYR A 63 15.46 14.80 8.62
N PRO A 64 16.02 14.41 9.77
CA PRO A 64 16.26 13.01 10.05
C PRO A 64 14.94 12.25 10.17
N ALA A 65 14.93 10.97 9.79
CA ALA A 65 13.72 10.12 9.76
C ALA A 65 12.91 10.16 11.07
N LYS A 66 13.58 10.29 12.23
CA LYS A 66 12.93 10.46 13.54
C LYS A 66 12.05 11.72 13.64
N VAL A 67 12.49 12.83 13.03
CA VAL A 67 11.77 14.11 12.99
C VAL A 67 10.63 14.03 11.98
N ALA A 68 10.86 13.44 10.80
CA ALA A 68 9.81 13.19 9.82
C ALA A 68 8.67 12.35 10.42
N LYS A 69 9.01 11.26 11.14
CA LYS A 69 8.04 10.41 11.86
C LYS A 69 7.24 11.15 12.93
N LYS A 70 7.87 12.08 13.68
CA LYS A 70 7.18 12.88 14.71
C LYS A 70 6.21 13.90 14.09
N ARG A 71 6.53 14.40 12.90
CA ARG A 71 5.70 15.38 12.17
C ARG A 71 4.52 14.72 11.46
N THR A 72 4.70 13.51 10.92
CA THR A 72 3.62 12.73 10.30
C THR A 72 2.59 12.25 11.33
N GLY A 73 3.03 11.89 12.53
CA GLY A 73 2.17 11.35 13.60
C GLY A 73 1.20 12.34 14.27
N LYS A 74 1.21 13.64 13.93
CA LYS A 74 0.28 14.63 14.51
C LYS A 74 -1.04 14.78 13.74
N ASN A 75 -1.11 14.36 12.47
CA ASN A 75 -2.27 14.59 11.62
C ASN A 75 -3.01 13.31 11.18
N THR A 76 -2.49 12.13 11.52
CA THR A 76 -3.16 10.85 11.23
C THR A 76 -3.16 9.99 12.47
N SER A 77 -4.36 9.71 13.00
CA SER A 77 -4.63 8.79 14.10
C SER A 77 -4.19 7.36 13.73
N THR A 78 -2.89 7.10 13.67
CA THR A 78 -2.35 5.76 13.41
C THR A 78 -1.03 5.59 14.14
N ARG A 79 -1.04 4.76 15.17
CA ARG A 79 0.11 4.44 16.03
C ARG A 79 1.14 3.64 15.22
N LEU A 80 2.25 4.29 14.85
CA LEU A 80 3.34 3.71 14.07
C LEU A 80 4.27 2.85 14.93
N HIS A 81 4.16 1.52 14.88
CA HIS A 81 5.16 0.62 15.46
C HIS A 81 6.51 0.77 14.73
N LYS A 82 7.62 0.70 15.47
CA LYS A 82 8.99 0.79 14.93
C LYS A 82 9.31 -0.51 14.17
N ALA A 83 9.52 -0.44 12.86
CA ALA A 83 10.32 -1.44 12.16
C ALA A 83 11.80 -1.14 12.47
N GLN A 84 12.45 -2.01 13.23
CA GLN A 84 13.89 -1.97 13.49
C GLN A 84 14.60 -2.58 12.28
N TYR A 85 15.21 -1.74 11.45
CA TYR A 85 16.21 -2.20 10.49
C TYR A 85 17.59 -2.05 11.15
N THR A 86 18.18 -3.19 11.50
CA THR A 86 19.60 -3.32 11.84
C THR A 86 20.38 -3.32 10.53
N HIS A 87 21.27 -2.36 10.33
CA HIS A 87 22.27 -2.39 9.26
C HIS A 87 23.49 -3.18 9.78
N GLY A 88 23.88 -4.21 9.03
CA GLY A 88 25.20 -4.83 9.12
C GLY A 88 26.22 -4.07 8.29
#